data_AF-A0A967YT34-F1
#
_entry.id   AF-A0A967YT34-F1
#
_cell.length_a   1.000
_cell.length_b   1.000
_cell.length_c   1.000
_cell.angle_alpha   90.00
_cell.angle_beta   90.00
_cell.angle_gamma   90.00
#
_symmetry.space_group_name_H-M   'P 1'
#
loop_
_entity.id
_entity.type
_entity.pdbx_description
1 polymer ?
#
loop_
_entity_poly.entity_id
_entity_poly.type
_entity_poly.pdbx_seq_one_letter_code
_entity_poly.pdbx_strand_id
1 'polypeptide(L)' 'SIIFPRTFISDFTSIRGAIIGEASMIGRWVKIESGCIVGDHTTIRDNVALTQGVIVCPSNEVTESVLTPKCLM' A
#
# COMPACT_ATOMS: atom_id res chain seq x y z
N SER A 1 3.95 0.72 11.84
CA SER A 1 3.08 0.21 10.77
C SER A 1 2.52 -1.11 11.22
N ILE A 2 1.32 -1.46 10.79
CA ILE A 2 0.69 -2.76 11.09
C ILE A 2 0.60 -3.50 9.76
N ILE A 3 1.13 -4.72 9.72
CA ILE A 3 1.15 -5.56 8.53
C ILE A 3 0.48 -6.87 8.92
N PHE A 4 -0.61 -7.21 8.23
CA PHE A 4 -1.35 -8.44 8.47
C PHE A 4 -0.64 -9.66 7.84
N PRO A 5 -1.01 -10.90 8.23
CA PRO A 5 -0.38 -12.11 7.71
C PRO A 5 -0.49 -12.26 6.20
N ARG A 6 0.36 -13.13 5.62
CA ARG A 6 0.37 -13.46 4.17
C ARG A 6 0.63 -12.27 3.23
N THR A 7 0.94 -11.09 3.75
CA THR A 7 1.39 -9.95 2.93
C THR A 7 2.79 -10.20 2.41
N PHE A 8 2.99 -9.99 1.11
CA PHE A 8 4.29 -10.04 0.47
C PHE A 8 4.83 -8.62 0.29
N ILE A 9 6.05 -8.35 0.77
CA ILE A 9 6.70 -7.04 0.63
C ILE A 9 8.01 -7.24 -0.11
N SER A 10 8.14 -6.61 -1.28
CA SER A 10 9.33 -6.73 -2.12
C SER A 10 10.44 -5.76 -1.71
N ASP A 11 11.60 -5.92 -2.33
CA ASP A 11 12.83 -5.19 -1.99
C ASP A 11 12.70 -3.66 -2.11
N PHE A 12 13.48 -2.96 -1.27
CA PHE A 12 13.60 -1.49 -1.23
C PHE A 12 12.29 -0.72 -0.95
N THR A 13 11.26 -1.43 -0.48
CA THR A 13 9.98 -0.83 -0.09
C THR A 13 10.02 -0.28 1.33
N SER A 14 9.42 0.90 1.52
CA SER A 14 9.34 1.59 2.79
C SER A 14 7.88 1.76 3.21
N ILE A 15 7.55 1.34 4.43
CA ILE A 15 6.19 1.40 5.00
C ILE A 15 6.25 2.08 6.35
N ARG A 16 5.73 3.31 6.44
CA ARG A 16 5.81 4.13 7.65
C ARG A 16 4.41 4.50 8.14
N GLY A 17 4.03 4.06 9.34
CA GLY A 17 2.78 4.48 9.99
C GLY A 17 1.49 4.11 9.24
N ALA A 18 1.54 3.05 8.42
CA ALA A 18 0.40 2.57 7.62
C ALA A 18 -0.14 1.23 8.15
N ILE A 19 -1.36 0.87 7.73
CA ILE A 19 -2.00 -0.43 7.94
C ILE A 19 -2.06 -1.15 6.59
N ILE A 20 -1.51 -2.36 6.52
CA ILE A 20 -1.51 -3.19 5.31
C ILE A 20 -2.30 -4.46 5.55
N GLY A 21 -3.40 -4.63 4.81
CA GLY A 21 -4.30 -5.77 4.87
C GLY A 21 -3.67 -7.11 4.53
N GLU A 22 -4.43 -8.17 4.83
CA GLU A 22 -4.00 -9.55 4.71
C GLU A 22 -3.84 -9.96 3.24
N ALA A 23 -2.88 -10.83 2.95
CA ALA A 23 -2.64 -11.36 1.60
C ALA A 23 -2.36 -10.29 0.51
N SER A 24 -1.95 -9.09 0.91
CA SER A 24 -1.63 -8.01 -0.03
C SER A 24 -0.22 -8.16 -0.60
N MET A 25 -0.04 -7.76 -1.86
CA MET A 25 1.26 -7.78 -2.55
C MET A 25 1.79 -6.37 -2.71
N ILE A 26 2.94 -6.09 -2.13
CA ILE A 26 3.62 -4.80 -2.23
C ILE A 26 4.86 -4.99 -3.10
N GLY A 27 4.88 -4.31 -4.24
CA GLY A 27 5.97 -4.30 -5.21
C GLY A 27 7.27 -3.72 -4.67
N ARG A 28 8.28 -3.62 -5.53
CA ARG A 28 9.62 -3.08 -5.23
C ARG A 28 9.60 -1.57 -5.28
N TRP A 29 10.47 -0.93 -4.49
CA TRP A 29 10.60 0.53 -4.47
C TRP A 29 9.29 1.27 -4.15
N VAL A 30 8.39 0.62 -3.41
CA VAL A 30 7.12 1.22 -3.01
C VAL A 30 7.33 2.09 -1.76
N LYS A 31 6.67 3.25 -1.72
CA LYS A 31 6.65 4.12 -0.53
C LYS A 31 5.23 4.25 -0.02
N ILE A 32 5.00 3.85 1.22
CA ILE A 32 3.70 3.99 1.89
C ILE A 32 3.90 4.86 3.13
N GLU A 33 3.30 6.04 3.09
CA GLU A 33 3.40 7.03 4.16
C GLU A 33 2.35 6.83 5.27
N SER A 34 2.47 7.65 6.33
CA SER A 34 1.66 7.51 7.54
C SER A 34 0.19 7.81 7.30
N GLY A 35 -0.68 7.05 7.96
CA GLY A 35 -2.13 7.18 7.83
C GLY A 35 -2.69 6.49 6.58
N CYS A 36 -1.86 5.80 5.80
CA CYS A 36 -2.35 4.97 4.71
C CYS A 36 -3.02 3.70 5.24
N ILE A 37 -4.12 3.31 4.59
CA ILE A 37 -4.82 2.05 4.85
C ILE A 37 -4.87 1.29 3.53
N VAL A 38 -4.22 0.15 3.46
CA VAL A 38 -4.25 -0.76 2.31
C VAL A 38 -5.14 -1.93 2.67
N GLY A 39 -6.18 -2.18 1.87
CA GLY A 39 -7.11 -3.29 2.07
C GLY A 39 -6.50 -4.67 1.88
N ASP A 40 -7.31 -5.70 2.13
CA ASP A 40 -6.93 -7.10 1.97
C ASP A 40 -6.88 -7.47 0.47
N HIS A 41 -6.01 -8.41 0.12
CA HIS A 41 -5.80 -8.88 -1.27
C HIS A 41 -5.49 -7.74 -2.26
N THR A 42 -5.00 -6.60 -1.76
CA THR A 42 -4.62 -5.47 -2.60
C THR A 42 -3.24 -5.71 -3.21
N THR A 43 -3.04 -5.30 -4.46
CA THR A 43 -1.71 -5.30 -5.05
C THR A 43 -1.23 -3.90 -5.38
N ILE A 44 -0.06 -3.53 -4.85
CA ILE A 44 0.65 -2.30 -5.18
C ILE A 44 1.81 -2.66 -6.09
N ARG A 45 1.84 -2.06 -7.29
CA ARG A 45 2.90 -2.29 -8.29
C ARG A 45 4.22 -1.62 -7.90
N ASP A 46 5.28 -2.01 -8.60
CA ASP A 46 6.63 -1.47 -8.39
C ASP A 46 6.66 0.06 -8.63
N ASN A 47 7.51 0.78 -7.90
CA ASN A 47 7.71 2.23 -8.00
C ASN A 47 6.47 3.09 -7.67
N VAL A 48 5.49 2.55 -6.95
CA VAL A 48 4.31 3.30 -6.49
C VAL A 48 4.60 4.01 -5.17
N ALA A 49 4.20 5.28 -5.08
CA ALA A 49 4.18 6.04 -3.83
C ALA A 49 2.74 6.37 -3.41
N LEU A 50 2.39 6.05 -2.16
CA LEU A 50 1.16 6.45 -1.49
C LEU A 50 1.49 7.52 -0.45
N THR A 51 0.99 8.73 -0.66
CA THR A 51 1.12 9.82 0.31
C THR A 51 0.20 9.64 1.52
N GLN A 52 0.39 10.47 2.53
CA GLN A 52 -0.32 10.35 3.80
C GLN A 52 -1.85 10.38 3.62
N GLY A 53 -2.54 9.48 4.33
CA GLY A 53 -4.00 9.44 4.34
C GLY A 53 -4.64 8.82 3.10
N VAL A 54 -3.88 8.10 2.26
CA VAL A 54 -4.46 7.34 1.14
C VAL A 54 -5.11 6.05 1.65
N ILE A 55 -6.33 5.80 1.21
CA ILE A 55 -7.07 4.59 1.52
C ILE A 55 -7.20 3.78 0.23
N VAL A 56 -6.82 2.51 0.26
CA VAL A 56 -6.96 1.57 -0.85
C VAL A 56 -7.98 0.51 -0.46
N CYS A 57 -9.05 0.38 -1.24
CA CYS A 57 -10.08 -0.61 -0.97
C CYS A 57 -9.52 -2.05 -1.15
N PRO A 58 -10.10 -3.05 -0.47
CA PRO A 58 -9.73 -4.45 -0.65
C PRO A 58 -9.88 -4.89 -2.11
N SER A 59 -9.10 -5.89 -2.52
CA SER A 59 -9.10 -6.46 -3.88
C SER A 59 -8.82 -5.45 -5.00
N ASN A 60 -8.17 -4.33 -4.69
CA ASN A 60 -7.74 -3.35 -5.68
C ASN A 60 -6.31 -3.56 -6.18
N GLU A 61 -6.03 -2.96 -7.33
CA GLU A 61 -4.69 -2.85 -7.88
C GLU A 61 -4.29 -1.37 -8.01
N VAL A 62 -3.14 -1.01 -7.43
CA VAL A 62 -2.54 0.32 -7.55
C VAL A 62 -1.35 0.25 -8.48
N THR A 63 -1.50 0.82 -9.67
CA THR A 63 -0.48 0.88 -10.72
C THR A 63 0.28 2.20 -10.73
N GLU A 64 -0.31 3.27 -10.21
CA GLU A 64 0.22 4.63 -10.27
C GLU A 64 0.37 5.25 -8.89
N SER A 65 1.34 6.16 -8.77
CA SER A 65 1.57 6.91 -7.52
C SER A 65 0.41 7.84 -7.19
N VAL A 66 -0.04 7.81 -5.95
CA VAL A 66 -1.07 8.68 -5.41
C VAL A 66 -0.41 9.74 -4.55
N LEU A 67 -0.32 10.95 -5.10
CA LEU A 67 0.35 12.08 -4.45
C LEU A 67 -0.58 12.94 -3.60
N THR A 68 -1.89 12.68 -3.66
CA THR A 68 -2.91 13.40 -2.90
C THR A 68 -3.73 12.44 -2.05
N PRO A 69 -4.18 12.83 -0.84
CA PRO A 69 -5.06 12.00 -0.04
C PRO A 69 -6.35 11.72 -0.82
N LYS A 70 -6.59 10.45 -1.16
CA LYS A 70 -7.83 9.99 -1.80
C LYS A 70 -8.13 8.55 -1.42
N CYS A 71 -9.39 8.17 -1.56
CA CYS A 71 -9.81 6.78 -1.51
C CYS A 71 -9.71 6.21 -2.94
N LEU A 72 -8.92 5.14 -3.10
CA LEU A 72 -8.87 4.32 -4.30
C LEU A 72 -9.91 3.21 -4.16
N MET A 73 -10.97 3.31 -4.96
CA MET A 73 -12.08 2.34 -5.04
C MET A 73 -11.86 1.37 -6.18
#